data_AF-R7K918-F1
#
_entry.id   AF-R7K918-F1
#
_cell.length_a   1.000
_cell.length_b   1.000
_cell.length_c   1.000
_cell.angle_alpha   90.00
_cell.angle_beta   90.00
_cell.angle_gamma   90.00
#
_symmetry.space_group_name_H-M   'P 1'
#
loop_
_entity.id
_entity.type
_entity.pdbx_description
1 polymer ?
#
loop_
_entity_poly.entity_id
_entity_poly.type
_entity_poly.pdbx_seq_one_letter_code
_entity_poly.pdbx_strand_id
1 'polypeptide(L)'
;MKEKFNIAESGTLFIFALFAMSLVSVLLGFFSTSIYWGGLSLLNWLSYALNPLAIIVTLVIFAKTRRTNFLTATGLRSKVNYKQMLLTPFITVTCLVAFLPLATMFADLLFLAGYSGGVAVPTSAELGPYFLSIFVIAAMPAIAEELLMRGAVLKGLNDKGVFFGVFISAFLFSFMHQNPLQTVYQFCFGAVLATMAMHSNSTAPTILTHFFNNFISLTISTFAPTFLSFGYGNYNYLIYFAMFIGGMIVLVLLLLLFYKAKHKATTDTVVYEDITFFVPVEKTSFIKEYFLALGGIFTKSGWKRYQTSLENSIGYTPTALPKGAVVSVYIAIGFVTLWWVVALIYGFI
;
A
#
# COMPACT_ATOMS: atom_id res chain seq x y z
N MET A 1 -12.50 19.86 -15.73
CA MET A 1 -12.35 18.44 -15.37
C MET A 1 -12.11 18.34 -13.88
N LYS A 2 -12.60 17.29 -13.21
CA LYS A 2 -12.33 17.07 -11.78
C LYS A 2 -10.85 16.74 -11.55
N GLU A 3 -10.32 17.11 -10.39
CA GLU A 3 -8.91 16.87 -10.03
C GLU A 3 -8.69 15.69 -9.10
N LYS A 4 -9.77 15.15 -8.49
CA LYS A 4 -9.75 13.94 -7.68
C LYS A 4 -11.02 13.12 -7.88
N PHE A 5 -10.95 11.83 -7.56
CA PHE A 5 -12.12 10.97 -7.39
C PHE A 5 -12.71 11.20 -6.00
N ASN A 6 -14.03 11.23 -5.89
CA ASN A 6 -14.70 11.23 -4.58
C ASN A 6 -14.79 9.80 -4.01
N ILE A 7 -15.14 9.66 -2.73
CA ILE A 7 -15.24 8.36 -2.06
C ILE A 7 -16.10 7.32 -2.80
N ALA A 8 -17.23 7.72 -3.40
CA ALA A 8 -18.12 6.81 -4.12
C ALA A 8 -17.44 6.28 -5.39
N GLU A 9 -16.79 7.18 -6.13
CA GLU A 9 -16.03 6.87 -7.34
C GLU A 9 -14.82 5.98 -7.04
N SER A 10 -14.11 6.23 -5.95
CA SER A 10 -12.98 5.42 -5.50
C SER A 10 -13.39 3.96 -5.21
N GLY A 11 -14.52 3.75 -4.52
CA GLY A 11 -15.05 2.39 -4.28
C GLY A 11 -15.44 1.68 -5.58
N THR A 12 -16.15 2.35 -6.49
CA THR A 12 -16.56 1.77 -7.78
C THR A 12 -15.36 1.48 -8.69
N LEU A 13 -14.38 2.39 -8.75
CA LEU A 13 -13.17 2.22 -9.53
C LEU A 13 -12.38 0.99 -9.06
N PHE A 14 -12.24 0.81 -7.74
CA PHE A 14 -11.57 -0.36 -7.18
C PHE A 14 -12.28 -1.66 -7.59
N ILE A 15 -13.62 -1.70 -7.50
CA ILE A 15 -14.42 -2.86 -7.92
C ILE A 15 -14.21 -3.17 -9.41
N PHE A 16 -14.22 -2.16 -10.28
CA PHE A 16 -13.96 -2.36 -11.71
C PHE A 16 -12.54 -2.84 -11.99
N ALA A 17 -11.54 -2.34 -11.25
CA ALA A 17 -10.17 -2.82 -11.41
C ALA A 17 -10.04 -4.29 -10.99
N LEU A 18 -10.70 -4.69 -9.89
CA LEU A 18 -10.80 -6.09 -9.49
C LEU A 18 -11.41 -6.94 -10.62
N PHE A 19 -12.61 -6.56 -11.10
CA PHE A 19 -13.27 -7.30 -12.18
C PHE A 19 -12.42 -7.41 -13.44
N ALA A 20 -11.67 -6.37 -13.80
CA ALA A 20 -10.79 -6.39 -14.97
C ALA A 20 -9.64 -7.41 -14.80
N MET A 21 -8.98 -7.45 -13.64
CA MET A 21 -7.95 -8.46 -13.34
C MET A 21 -8.52 -9.88 -13.29
N SER A 22 -9.73 -10.02 -12.73
CA SER A 22 -10.45 -11.29 -12.71
C SER A 22 -10.77 -11.79 -14.10
N LEU A 23 -11.23 -10.89 -14.98
CA LEU A 23 -11.54 -11.22 -16.36
C LEU A 23 -10.29 -11.68 -17.11
N VAL A 24 -9.13 -11.02 -16.91
CA VAL A 24 -7.85 -11.50 -17.45
C VAL A 24 -7.57 -12.93 -17.00
N SER A 25 -7.72 -13.21 -15.70
CA SER A 25 -7.44 -14.52 -15.13
C SER A 25 -8.37 -15.60 -15.68
N VAL A 26 -9.67 -15.31 -15.79
CA VAL A 26 -10.67 -16.22 -16.38
C VAL A 26 -10.39 -16.46 -17.87
N LEU A 27 -10.09 -15.40 -18.64
CA LEU A 27 -9.79 -15.52 -20.07
C LEU A 27 -8.55 -16.36 -20.32
N LEU A 28 -7.48 -16.15 -19.56
CA LEU A 28 -6.26 -16.96 -19.66
C LEU A 28 -6.51 -18.43 -19.25
N GLY A 29 -7.42 -18.67 -18.31
CA GLY A 29 -7.79 -20.01 -17.86
C GLY A 29 -8.45 -20.91 -18.91
N PHE A 30 -8.96 -20.35 -20.02
CA PHE A 30 -9.47 -21.13 -21.15
C PHE A 30 -8.36 -21.69 -22.06
N PHE A 31 -7.12 -21.25 -21.87
CA PHE A 31 -5.98 -21.69 -22.66
C PHE A 31 -5.12 -22.64 -21.83
N SER A 32 -4.41 -23.54 -22.51
CA SER A 32 -3.34 -24.35 -21.93
C SER A 32 -2.07 -24.15 -22.74
N THR A 33 -0.91 -24.37 -22.11
CA THR A 33 0.38 -24.21 -22.78
C THR A 33 1.38 -25.23 -22.29
N SER A 34 2.21 -25.72 -23.20
CA SER A 34 3.41 -26.51 -22.89
C SER A 34 4.69 -25.64 -22.87
N ILE A 35 4.56 -24.32 -23.07
CA ILE A 35 5.69 -23.40 -23.12
C ILE A 35 6.02 -22.93 -21.70
N TYR A 36 7.24 -23.23 -21.26
CA TYR A 36 7.80 -22.78 -19.99
C TYR A 36 9.09 -22.01 -20.23
N TRP A 37 9.28 -20.93 -19.49
CA TRP A 37 10.50 -20.15 -19.52
C TRP A 37 10.79 -19.58 -18.14
N GLY A 38 12.00 -19.82 -17.64
CA GLY A 38 12.42 -19.40 -16.29
C GLY A 38 11.59 -19.98 -15.13
N GLY A 39 11.09 -21.21 -15.29
CA GLY A 39 10.28 -21.89 -14.27
C GLY A 39 8.80 -21.50 -14.23
N LEU A 40 8.36 -20.57 -15.09
CA LEU A 40 6.96 -20.17 -15.21
C LEU A 40 6.39 -20.54 -16.59
N SER A 41 5.10 -20.88 -16.62
CA SER A 41 4.38 -21.10 -17.90
C SER A 41 4.18 -19.77 -18.63
N LEU A 42 4.01 -19.82 -19.96
CA LEU A 42 3.63 -18.64 -20.76
C LEU A 42 2.37 -17.94 -20.20
N LEU A 43 1.40 -18.70 -19.70
CA LEU A 43 0.16 -18.14 -19.12
C LEU A 43 0.43 -17.36 -17.82
N ASN A 44 1.39 -17.81 -16.98
CA ASN A 44 1.78 -17.05 -15.80
C ASN A 44 2.46 -15.73 -16.18
N TRP A 45 3.36 -15.75 -17.16
CA TRP A 45 4.00 -14.53 -17.67
C TRP A 45 2.97 -13.53 -18.22
N LEU A 46 2.01 -14.02 -19.01
CA LEU A 46 0.91 -13.20 -19.51
C LEU A 46 0.06 -12.66 -18.37
N SER A 47 -0.25 -13.46 -17.35
CA SER A 47 -1.01 -13.00 -16.18
C SER A 47 -0.28 -11.86 -15.43
N TYR A 48 1.02 -12.01 -15.18
CA TYR A 48 1.85 -10.97 -14.53
C TYR A 48 1.89 -9.66 -15.32
N ALA A 49 1.89 -9.72 -16.67
CA ALA A 49 1.88 -8.51 -17.50
C ALA A 49 0.47 -7.91 -17.67
N LEU A 50 -0.55 -8.75 -17.89
CA LEU A 50 -1.89 -8.31 -18.26
C LEU A 50 -2.69 -7.79 -17.06
N ASN A 51 -2.46 -8.29 -15.84
CA ASN A 51 -3.17 -7.82 -14.65
C ASN A 51 -2.88 -6.33 -14.32
N PRO A 52 -1.62 -5.88 -14.20
CA PRO A 52 -1.30 -4.46 -14.03
C PRO A 52 -1.80 -3.59 -15.19
N LEU A 53 -1.75 -4.11 -16.42
CA LEU A 53 -2.27 -3.40 -17.58
C LEU A 53 -3.80 -3.22 -17.48
N ALA A 54 -4.53 -4.24 -17.04
CA ALA A 54 -5.98 -4.17 -16.83
C ALA A 54 -6.35 -3.11 -15.77
N ILE A 55 -5.56 -2.97 -14.70
CA ILE A 55 -5.72 -1.89 -13.72
C ILE A 55 -5.56 -0.52 -14.40
N ILE A 56 -4.47 -0.31 -15.15
CA ILE A 56 -4.17 0.99 -15.79
C ILE A 56 -5.27 1.34 -16.81
N VAL A 57 -5.66 0.38 -17.65
CA VAL A 57 -6.73 0.56 -18.65
C VAL A 57 -8.04 0.93 -17.96
N THR A 58 -8.40 0.22 -16.89
CA THR A 58 -9.61 0.52 -16.10
C THR A 58 -9.56 1.93 -15.53
N LEU A 59 -8.43 2.32 -14.94
CA LEU A 59 -8.25 3.65 -14.36
C LEU A 59 -8.36 4.76 -15.42
N VAL A 60 -7.76 4.58 -16.59
CA VAL A 60 -7.83 5.55 -17.70
C VAL A 60 -9.24 5.68 -18.25
N ILE A 61 -9.91 4.56 -18.53
CA ILE A 61 -11.30 4.54 -19.02
C ILE A 61 -12.22 5.21 -17.99
N PHE A 62 -12.09 4.85 -16.71
CA PHE A 62 -12.90 5.41 -15.65
C PHE A 62 -12.67 6.92 -15.48
N ALA A 63 -11.41 7.37 -15.50
CA ALA A 63 -11.07 8.80 -15.45
C ALA A 63 -11.72 9.59 -16.60
N LYS A 64 -11.66 9.06 -17.83
CA LYS A 64 -12.28 9.66 -19.02
C LYS A 64 -13.80 9.73 -18.88
N THR A 65 -14.45 8.63 -18.48
CA THR A 65 -15.90 8.55 -18.27
C THR A 65 -16.38 9.51 -17.20
N ARG A 66 -15.62 9.70 -16.12
CA ARG A 66 -15.94 10.62 -15.02
C ARG A 66 -15.41 12.05 -15.23
N ARG A 67 -14.89 12.38 -16.43
CA ARG A 67 -14.30 13.69 -16.77
C ARG A 67 -13.29 14.20 -15.72
N THR A 68 -12.46 13.28 -15.22
CA THR A 68 -11.44 13.50 -14.19
C THR A 68 -10.07 13.56 -14.85
N ASN A 69 -9.26 14.56 -14.52
CA ASN A 69 -7.90 14.67 -15.05
C ASN A 69 -7.02 13.57 -14.44
N PHE A 70 -6.61 12.62 -15.27
CA PHE A 70 -5.84 11.46 -14.83
C PHE A 70 -4.55 11.83 -14.08
N LEU A 71 -3.75 12.76 -14.61
CA LEU A 71 -2.43 13.09 -14.05
C LEU A 71 -2.55 13.79 -12.68
N THR A 72 -3.52 14.69 -12.53
CA THR A 72 -3.77 15.34 -11.24
C THR A 72 -4.40 14.35 -10.26
N ALA A 73 -5.39 13.57 -10.71
CA ALA A 73 -6.08 12.61 -9.87
C ALA A 73 -5.14 11.55 -9.32
N THR A 74 -4.25 10.99 -10.14
CA THR A 74 -3.28 9.97 -9.69
C THR A 74 -2.09 10.55 -8.93
N GLY A 75 -1.95 11.87 -8.81
CA GLY A 75 -0.81 12.49 -8.10
C GLY A 75 0.51 12.46 -8.87
N LEU A 76 0.48 12.11 -10.15
CA LEU A 76 1.65 12.14 -11.04
C LEU A 76 2.11 13.57 -11.35
N ARG A 77 1.19 14.55 -11.33
CA ARG A 77 1.52 15.97 -11.55
C ARG A 77 2.17 16.64 -10.33
N SER A 78 2.12 16.01 -9.17
CA SER A 78 2.60 16.60 -7.92
C SER A 78 4.12 16.75 -7.92
N LYS A 79 4.63 17.86 -7.38
CA LYS A 79 6.07 18.10 -7.27
C LYS A 79 6.70 17.05 -6.35
N VAL A 80 7.71 16.36 -6.87
CA VAL A 80 8.46 15.36 -6.14
C VAL A 80 9.61 16.03 -5.37
N ASN A 81 9.77 15.68 -4.09
CA ASN A 81 10.89 16.12 -3.28
C ASN A 81 12.03 15.07 -3.34
N TYR A 82 13.22 15.46 -3.77
CA TYR A 82 14.32 14.51 -3.95
C TYR A 82 14.77 13.85 -2.63
N LYS A 83 14.66 14.53 -1.49
CA LYS A 83 14.99 13.93 -0.18
C LYS A 83 14.00 12.84 0.19
N GLN A 84 12.71 13.04 -0.13
CA GLN A 84 11.70 11.99 0.02
C GLN A 84 11.99 10.79 -0.88
N MET A 85 12.44 11.02 -2.12
CA MET A 85 12.86 9.95 -3.03
C MET A 85 14.09 9.20 -2.51
N LEU A 86 15.07 9.90 -1.93
CA LEU A 86 16.29 9.28 -1.39
C LEU A 86 15.99 8.38 -0.18
N LEU A 87 14.91 8.65 0.56
CA LEU A 87 14.51 7.84 1.71
C LEU A 87 13.79 6.54 1.32
N THR A 88 13.28 6.40 0.09
CA THR A 88 12.45 5.25 -0.30
C THR A 88 13.17 3.90 -0.21
N PRO A 89 14.47 3.73 -0.57
CA PRO A 89 15.14 2.43 -0.43
C PRO A 89 15.29 2.03 1.04
N PHE A 90 15.61 3.00 1.91
CA PHE A 90 15.77 2.76 3.35
C PHE A 90 14.43 2.41 4.01
N ILE A 91 13.36 3.11 3.64
CA ILE A 91 12.00 2.77 4.10
C ILE A 91 11.64 1.36 3.64
N THR A 92 11.93 1.00 2.40
CA THR A 92 11.66 -0.34 1.85
C THR A 92 12.36 -1.44 2.63
N VAL A 93 13.68 -1.32 2.83
CA VAL A 93 14.46 -2.31 3.60
C VAL A 93 13.93 -2.41 5.03
N THR A 94 13.56 -1.29 5.63
CA THR A 94 13.01 -1.28 6.99
C THR A 94 11.63 -1.94 7.04
N CYS A 95 10.77 -1.77 6.04
CA CYS A 95 9.50 -2.49 5.91
C CYS A 95 9.72 -4.01 5.81
N LEU A 96 10.71 -4.45 5.01
CA LEU A 96 11.06 -5.87 4.91
C LEU A 96 11.51 -6.41 6.28
N VAL A 97 12.43 -5.74 6.96
CA VAL A 97 12.93 -6.15 8.28
C VAL A 97 11.82 -6.16 9.34
N ALA A 98 10.93 -5.15 9.32
CA ALA A 98 9.87 -5.03 10.30
C ALA A 98 8.76 -6.08 10.05
N PHE A 99 8.25 -6.18 8.83
CA PHE A 99 7.00 -6.87 8.55
C PHE A 99 7.16 -8.30 8.06
N LEU A 100 8.30 -8.65 7.45
CA LEU A 100 8.51 -10.01 6.96
C LEU A 100 8.50 -11.05 8.10
N PRO A 101 9.15 -10.82 9.27
CA PRO A 101 9.07 -11.77 10.37
C PRO A 101 7.64 -11.98 10.88
N LEU A 102 6.85 -10.91 10.96
CA LEU A 102 5.44 -10.98 11.34
C LEU A 102 4.61 -11.76 10.31
N ALA A 103 4.89 -11.58 9.02
CA ALA A 103 4.25 -12.32 7.95
C ALA A 103 4.65 -13.81 7.96
N THR A 104 5.91 -14.13 8.26
CA THR A 104 6.39 -15.50 8.45
C THR A 104 5.69 -16.19 9.62
N MET A 105 5.55 -15.51 10.76
CA MET A 105 4.79 -16.06 11.90
C MET A 105 3.33 -16.36 11.53
N PHE A 106 2.71 -15.50 10.74
CA PHE A 106 1.35 -15.74 10.25
C PHE A 106 1.27 -16.91 9.25
N ALA A 107 2.26 -17.02 8.36
CA ALA A 107 2.38 -18.15 7.44
C ALA A 107 2.56 -19.47 8.19
N ASP A 108 3.44 -19.52 9.20
CA ASP A 108 3.65 -20.69 10.06
C ASP A 108 2.35 -21.14 10.74
N LEU A 109 1.53 -20.20 11.21
CA LEU A 109 0.22 -20.50 11.80
C LEU A 109 -0.75 -21.10 10.77
N LEU A 110 -0.76 -20.59 9.54
CA LEU A 110 -1.58 -21.16 8.47
C LEU A 110 -1.11 -22.56 8.10
N PHE A 111 0.21 -22.77 7.94
CA PHE A 111 0.79 -24.07 7.64
C PHE A 111 0.52 -25.09 8.75
N LEU A 112 0.62 -24.66 10.02
CA LEU A 112 0.25 -25.50 11.17
C LEU A 112 -1.23 -25.89 11.16
N ALA A 113 -2.09 -25.01 10.66
CA ALA A 113 -3.52 -25.30 10.48
C ALA A 113 -3.83 -26.19 9.25
N GLY A 114 -2.82 -26.59 8.47
CA GLY A 114 -2.98 -27.44 7.29
C GLY A 114 -3.15 -26.67 5.97
N TYR A 115 -2.84 -25.37 5.94
CA TYR A 115 -2.83 -24.60 4.70
C TYR A 115 -1.67 -25.04 3.78
N SER A 116 -1.90 -25.17 2.49
CA SER A 116 -0.89 -25.53 1.48
C SER A 116 -0.91 -24.63 0.24
N GLY A 117 -1.56 -23.47 0.32
CA GLY A 117 -1.56 -22.48 -0.75
C GLY A 117 -0.20 -21.81 -0.96
N GLY A 118 -0.05 -21.11 -2.09
CA GLY A 118 1.19 -20.44 -2.45
C GLY A 118 1.04 -19.54 -3.68
N VAL A 119 2.13 -18.93 -4.11
CA VAL A 119 2.20 -18.13 -5.35
C VAL A 119 3.31 -18.67 -6.21
N ALA A 120 3.03 -18.84 -7.51
CA ALA A 120 4.03 -19.25 -8.48
C ALA A 120 5.04 -18.10 -8.68
N VAL A 121 6.24 -18.26 -8.12
CA VAL A 121 7.35 -17.31 -8.30
C VAL A 121 8.34 -17.86 -9.33
N PRO A 122 9.00 -17.01 -10.13
CA PRO A 122 10.10 -17.46 -10.97
C PRO A 122 11.22 -18.05 -10.10
N THR A 123 11.70 -19.24 -10.46
CA THR A 123 12.74 -19.97 -9.70
C THR A 123 14.07 -20.01 -10.43
N SER A 124 14.16 -19.54 -11.68
CA SER A 124 15.41 -19.57 -12.43
C SER A 124 16.27 -18.32 -12.18
N ALA A 125 17.57 -18.53 -12.08
CA ALA A 125 18.59 -17.47 -12.03
C ALA A 125 19.07 -17.05 -13.44
N GLU A 126 18.32 -17.41 -14.49
CA GLU A 126 18.64 -17.04 -15.86
C GLU A 126 18.41 -15.53 -16.06
N LEU A 127 19.35 -14.87 -16.75
CA LEU A 127 19.29 -13.42 -16.96
C LEU A 127 18.02 -12.98 -17.69
N GLY A 128 17.59 -13.69 -18.74
CA GLY A 128 16.41 -13.35 -19.52
C GLY A 128 15.12 -13.30 -18.69
N PRO A 129 14.71 -14.42 -18.06
CA PRO A 129 13.57 -14.45 -17.14
C PRO A 129 13.68 -13.49 -15.96
N TYR A 130 14.89 -13.29 -15.43
CA TYR A 130 15.10 -12.34 -14.33
C TYR A 130 14.81 -10.89 -14.75
N PHE A 131 15.35 -10.43 -15.88
CA PHE A 131 15.06 -9.08 -16.40
C PHE A 131 13.59 -8.91 -16.78
N LEU A 132 12.95 -9.94 -17.35
CA LEU A 132 11.50 -9.90 -17.58
C LEU A 132 10.73 -9.78 -16.25
N SER A 133 11.14 -10.53 -15.21
CA SER A 133 10.53 -10.48 -13.87
C SER A 133 10.63 -9.08 -13.24
N ILE A 134 11.77 -8.39 -13.38
CA ILE A 134 11.91 -7.01 -12.91
C ILE A 134 10.84 -6.11 -13.57
N PHE A 135 10.57 -6.32 -14.86
CA PHE A 135 9.58 -5.54 -15.57
C PHE A 135 8.13 -5.89 -15.15
N VAL A 136 7.75 -7.17 -15.26
CA VAL A 136 6.34 -7.59 -15.11
C VAL A 136 5.92 -7.92 -13.68
N ILE A 137 6.85 -8.22 -12.78
CA ILE A 137 6.57 -8.57 -11.37
C ILE A 137 6.96 -7.44 -10.43
N ALA A 138 8.02 -6.67 -10.73
CA ALA A 138 8.42 -5.55 -9.88
C ALA A 138 7.88 -4.19 -10.35
N ALA A 139 8.17 -3.78 -11.58
CA ALA A 139 7.87 -2.43 -12.03
C ALA A 139 6.41 -2.20 -12.42
N MET A 140 5.84 -3.06 -13.27
CA MET A 140 4.46 -2.90 -13.75
C MET A 140 3.43 -2.89 -12.61
N PRO A 141 3.44 -3.85 -11.64
CA PRO A 141 2.52 -3.83 -10.52
C PRO A 141 2.71 -2.59 -9.63
N ALA A 142 3.96 -2.23 -9.31
CA ALA A 142 4.26 -1.05 -8.51
C ALA A 142 3.70 0.25 -9.14
N ILE A 143 3.72 0.37 -10.47
CA ILE A 143 3.11 1.52 -11.14
C ILE A 143 1.58 1.41 -11.09
N ALA A 144 1.01 0.30 -11.56
CA ALA A 144 -0.43 0.15 -11.72
C ALA A 144 -1.18 0.24 -10.38
N GLU A 145 -0.72 -0.52 -9.38
CA GLU A 145 -1.37 -0.63 -8.09
C GLU A 145 -1.25 0.68 -7.30
N GLU A 146 -0.12 1.39 -7.36
CA GLU A 146 0.00 2.68 -6.67
C GLU A 146 -0.84 3.77 -7.31
N LEU A 147 -0.96 3.78 -8.65
CA LEU A 147 -1.86 4.72 -9.34
C LEU A 147 -3.32 4.48 -8.97
N LEU A 148 -3.74 3.21 -8.88
CA LEU A 148 -5.07 2.84 -8.42
C LEU A 148 -5.25 3.20 -6.94
N MET A 149 -4.41 2.65 -6.07
CA MET A 149 -4.62 2.69 -4.63
C MET A 149 -4.29 4.06 -4.03
N ARG A 150 -3.09 4.58 -4.26
CA ARG A 150 -2.62 5.83 -3.63
C ARG A 150 -3.06 7.04 -4.45
N GLY A 151 -3.06 6.89 -5.76
CA GLY A 151 -3.54 7.90 -6.68
C GLY A 151 -5.05 8.11 -6.59
N ALA A 152 -5.86 7.07 -6.70
CA ALA A 152 -7.31 7.23 -6.82
C ALA A 152 -8.11 6.81 -5.58
N VAL A 153 -7.86 5.63 -5.02
CA VAL A 153 -8.70 5.06 -3.96
C VAL A 153 -8.52 5.82 -2.64
N LEU A 154 -7.28 5.95 -2.15
CA LEU A 154 -6.94 6.62 -0.89
C LEU A 154 -7.44 8.06 -0.84
N LYS A 155 -7.32 8.81 -1.94
CA LYS A 155 -7.76 10.21 -2.00
C LYS A 155 -9.26 10.36 -1.75
N GLY A 156 -10.08 9.46 -2.28
CA GLY A 156 -11.52 9.44 -2.00
C GLY A 156 -11.83 8.90 -0.61
N LEU A 157 -11.15 7.85 -0.15
CA LEU A 157 -11.36 7.34 1.22
C LEU A 157 -11.04 8.38 2.29
N ASN A 158 -10.04 9.24 2.04
CA ASN A 158 -9.71 10.37 2.92
C ASN A 158 -10.86 11.37 3.05
N ASP A 159 -11.84 11.43 2.14
CA ASP A 159 -13.03 12.28 2.32
C ASP A 159 -13.80 11.93 3.62
N LYS A 160 -13.67 10.70 4.13
CA LYS A 160 -14.26 10.26 5.42
C LYS A 160 -13.34 10.46 6.64
N GLY A 161 -12.06 10.75 6.41
CA GLY A 161 -11.06 10.94 7.44
C GLY A 161 -9.78 10.14 7.18
N VAL A 162 -8.67 10.68 7.66
CA VAL A 162 -7.32 10.18 7.38
C VAL A 162 -7.12 8.74 7.86
N PHE A 163 -7.55 8.43 9.09
CA PHE A 163 -7.40 7.09 9.65
C PHE A 163 -8.22 6.04 8.88
N PHE A 164 -9.46 6.40 8.52
CA PHE A 164 -10.29 5.55 7.68
C PHE A 164 -9.63 5.32 6.31
N GLY A 165 -9.08 6.38 5.71
CA GLY A 165 -8.33 6.31 4.46
C GLY A 165 -7.16 5.35 4.50
N VAL A 166 -6.25 5.51 5.47
CA VAL A 166 -5.08 4.64 5.63
C VAL A 166 -5.49 3.19 5.86
N PHE A 167 -6.36 2.93 6.84
CA PHE A 167 -6.73 1.57 7.23
C PHE A 167 -7.46 0.84 6.12
N ILE A 168 -8.49 1.48 5.52
CA ILE A 168 -9.27 0.84 4.46
C ILE A 168 -8.47 0.73 3.17
N SER A 169 -7.62 1.70 2.83
CA SER A 169 -6.75 1.56 1.66
C SER A 169 -5.75 0.41 1.82
N ALA A 170 -5.19 0.23 3.02
CA ALA A 170 -4.28 -0.88 3.33
C ALA A 170 -5.01 -2.24 3.30
N PHE A 171 -6.22 -2.30 3.85
CA PHE A 171 -7.07 -3.49 3.81
C PHE A 171 -7.40 -3.91 2.37
N LEU A 172 -7.91 -2.96 1.56
CA LEU A 172 -8.24 -3.22 0.16
C LEU A 172 -7.01 -3.63 -0.65
N PHE A 173 -5.85 -3.02 -0.40
CA PHE A 173 -4.58 -3.37 -1.04
C PHE A 173 -4.15 -4.80 -0.69
N SER A 174 -4.18 -5.17 0.59
CA SER A 174 -3.83 -6.51 1.06
C SER A 174 -4.75 -7.58 0.45
N PHE A 175 -6.06 -7.39 0.54
CA PHE A 175 -7.02 -8.41 0.11
C PHE A 175 -7.12 -8.53 -1.42
N MET A 176 -6.76 -7.48 -2.16
CA MET A 176 -6.66 -7.52 -3.63
C MET A 176 -5.63 -8.56 -4.13
N HIS A 177 -4.66 -8.95 -3.30
CA HIS A 177 -3.64 -9.95 -3.66
C HIS A 177 -4.16 -11.40 -3.62
N GLN A 178 -5.36 -11.64 -3.07
CA GLN A 178 -6.04 -12.95 -3.10
C GLN A 178 -5.19 -14.12 -2.60
N ASN A 179 -4.24 -13.85 -1.72
CA ASN A 179 -3.37 -14.87 -1.13
C ASN A 179 -3.30 -14.63 0.39
N PRO A 180 -3.83 -15.56 1.19
CA PRO A 180 -3.70 -15.55 2.65
C PRO A 180 -2.27 -15.30 3.14
N LEU A 181 -1.25 -15.93 2.57
CA LEU A 181 0.15 -15.77 3.00
C LEU A 181 0.67 -14.33 2.85
N GLN A 182 0.10 -13.56 1.93
CA GLN A 182 0.44 -12.15 1.67
C GLN A 182 -0.34 -11.18 2.56
N THR A 183 -1.30 -11.63 3.38
CA THR A 183 -2.23 -10.71 4.05
C THR A 183 -1.52 -9.72 4.97
N VAL A 184 -0.66 -10.23 5.85
CA VAL A 184 -0.03 -9.44 6.93
C VAL A 184 0.98 -8.45 6.38
N TYR A 185 1.88 -8.89 5.49
CA TYR A 185 2.90 -8.02 4.92
C TYR A 185 2.27 -6.91 4.09
N GLN A 186 1.36 -7.27 3.17
CA GLN A 186 0.73 -6.30 2.27
C GLN A 186 -0.13 -5.30 3.03
N PHE A 187 -0.78 -5.70 4.13
CA PHE A 187 -1.54 -4.76 4.96
C PHE A 187 -0.61 -3.73 5.61
N CYS A 188 0.46 -4.18 6.27
CA CYS A 188 1.40 -3.29 6.97
C CYS A 188 2.14 -2.37 5.98
N PHE A 189 2.70 -2.95 4.92
CA PHE A 189 3.33 -2.20 3.84
C PHE A 189 2.35 -1.24 3.17
N GLY A 190 1.09 -1.69 3.02
CA GLY A 190 0.02 -0.91 2.44
C GLY A 190 -0.27 0.39 3.19
N ALA A 191 -0.28 0.31 4.53
CA ALA A 191 -0.46 1.45 5.43
C ALA A 191 0.73 2.43 5.38
N VAL A 192 1.97 1.91 5.26
CA VAL A 192 3.16 2.75 5.08
C VAL A 192 3.07 3.54 3.78
N LEU A 193 2.75 2.89 2.66
CA LEU A 193 2.60 3.56 1.37
C LEU A 193 1.45 4.59 1.39
N ALA A 194 0.33 4.29 2.07
CA ALA A 194 -0.75 5.26 2.25
C ALA A 194 -0.26 6.51 3.01
N THR A 195 0.49 6.31 4.09
CA THR A 195 1.11 7.39 4.88
C THR A 195 2.07 8.23 4.03
N MET A 196 2.94 7.58 3.26
CA MET A 196 3.86 8.25 2.35
C MET A 196 3.12 9.09 1.29
N ALA A 197 2.07 8.53 0.67
CA ALA A 197 1.27 9.23 -0.34
C ALA A 197 0.60 10.50 0.22
N MET A 198 0.10 10.45 1.46
CA MET A 198 -0.53 11.62 2.09
C MET A 198 0.48 12.74 2.35
N HIS A 199 1.66 12.41 2.89
CA HIS A 199 2.68 13.42 3.16
C HIS A 199 3.35 13.95 1.89
N SER A 200 3.59 13.10 0.89
CA SER A 200 4.17 13.53 -0.40
C SER A 200 3.15 14.20 -1.31
N ASN A 201 1.84 13.96 -1.13
CA ASN A 201 0.78 14.27 -2.09
C ASN A 201 1.12 13.77 -3.51
N SER A 202 1.93 12.72 -3.65
CA SER A 202 2.44 12.19 -4.91
C SER A 202 2.56 10.67 -4.84
N THR A 203 2.25 10.00 -5.95
CA THR A 203 2.45 8.55 -6.09
C THR A 203 3.89 8.17 -6.47
N ALA A 204 4.72 9.12 -6.92
CA ALA A 204 6.10 8.81 -7.29
C ALA A 204 6.94 8.14 -6.17
N PRO A 205 6.97 8.64 -4.91
CA PRO A 205 7.72 7.96 -3.87
C PRO A 205 7.12 6.61 -3.48
N THR A 206 5.81 6.42 -3.61
CA THR A 206 5.17 5.14 -3.28
C THR A 206 5.40 4.11 -4.37
N ILE A 207 5.34 4.49 -5.65
CA ILE A 207 5.75 3.68 -6.81
C ILE A 207 7.19 3.20 -6.63
N LEU A 208 8.11 4.10 -6.28
CA LEU A 208 9.51 3.74 -6.12
C LEU A 208 9.73 2.79 -4.93
N THR A 209 9.06 3.03 -3.80
CA THR A 209 9.13 2.16 -2.61
C THR A 209 8.54 0.77 -2.91
N HIS A 210 7.40 0.71 -3.60
CA HIS A 210 6.78 -0.55 -4.01
C HIS A 210 7.65 -1.29 -5.04
N PHE A 211 8.22 -0.58 -6.02
CA PHE A 211 9.17 -1.19 -6.96
C PHE A 211 10.36 -1.81 -6.22
N PHE A 212 11.00 -1.08 -5.30
CA PHE A 212 12.12 -1.63 -4.53
C PHE A 212 11.70 -2.83 -3.68
N ASN A 213 10.49 -2.81 -3.10
CA ASN A 213 9.97 -3.94 -2.34
C ASN A 213 9.93 -5.21 -3.20
N ASN A 214 9.33 -5.11 -4.38
CA ASN A 214 9.16 -6.25 -5.27
C ASN A 214 10.51 -6.64 -5.89
N PHE A 215 11.35 -5.68 -6.24
CA PHE A 215 12.68 -5.91 -6.77
C PHE A 215 13.56 -6.66 -5.77
N ILE A 216 13.68 -6.17 -4.52
CA ILE A 216 14.48 -6.81 -3.48
C ILE A 216 13.94 -8.22 -3.18
N SER A 217 12.61 -8.37 -3.05
CA SER A 217 11.99 -9.68 -2.79
C SER A 217 12.27 -10.67 -3.93
N LEU A 218 12.17 -10.23 -5.18
CA LEU A 218 12.49 -11.01 -6.37
C LEU A 218 13.98 -11.39 -6.38
N THR A 219 14.89 -10.41 -6.24
CA THR A 219 16.34 -10.65 -6.27
C THR A 219 16.77 -11.61 -5.17
N ILE A 220 16.26 -11.46 -3.95
CA ILE A 220 16.57 -12.37 -2.85
C ILE A 220 16.02 -13.77 -3.17
N SER A 221 14.77 -13.89 -3.62
CA SER A 221 14.18 -15.20 -3.95
C SER A 221 14.93 -15.91 -5.09
N THR A 222 15.47 -15.17 -6.06
CA THR A 222 16.19 -15.72 -7.20
C THR A 222 17.64 -16.10 -6.88
N PHE A 223 18.40 -15.22 -6.21
CA PHE A 223 19.85 -15.39 -6.05
C PHE A 223 20.28 -15.79 -4.64
N ALA A 224 19.43 -15.58 -3.65
CA ALA A 224 19.72 -15.88 -2.26
C ALA A 224 18.49 -16.44 -1.53
N PRO A 225 17.86 -17.53 -2.02
CA PRO A 225 16.61 -18.05 -1.45
C PRO A 225 16.72 -18.47 0.02
N THR A 226 17.93 -18.81 0.47
CA THR A 226 18.23 -19.16 1.87
C THR A 226 18.58 -17.95 2.74
N PHE A 227 18.72 -16.75 2.16
CA PHE A 227 19.06 -15.53 2.91
C PHE A 227 17.99 -15.16 3.95
N LEU A 228 16.73 -15.49 3.66
CA LEU A 228 15.59 -15.25 4.55
C LEU A 228 15.25 -16.44 5.43
N SER A 229 15.87 -17.60 5.20
CA SER A 229 15.70 -18.80 6.01
C SER A 229 16.63 -18.74 7.21
N PHE A 230 16.23 -18.03 8.25
CA PHE A 230 16.97 -18.04 9.50
C PHE A 230 16.54 -19.23 10.38
N GLY A 231 17.44 -20.18 10.60
CA GLY A 231 17.24 -21.31 11.50
C GLY A 231 17.90 -21.08 12.86
N TYR A 232 17.31 -20.25 13.72
CA TYR A 232 17.76 -20.01 15.09
C TYR A 232 17.15 -20.98 16.12
N GLY A 233 16.57 -22.09 15.68
CA GLY A 233 15.94 -23.09 16.54
C GLY A 233 14.84 -22.48 17.41
N ASN A 234 14.87 -22.76 18.73
CA ASN A 234 13.86 -22.30 19.69
C ASN A 234 13.76 -20.76 19.80
N TYR A 235 14.73 -20.00 19.30
CA TYR A 235 14.76 -18.54 19.41
C TYR A 235 14.15 -17.81 18.20
N ASN A 236 13.71 -18.52 17.16
CA ASN A 236 13.18 -17.92 15.93
C ASN A 236 12.12 -16.84 16.20
N TYR A 237 11.10 -17.16 16.99
CA TYR A 237 10.01 -16.23 17.28
C TYR A 237 10.43 -15.04 18.14
N LEU A 238 11.39 -15.22 19.05
CA LEU A 238 11.93 -14.11 19.84
C LEU A 238 12.73 -13.15 18.95
N ILE A 239 13.53 -13.67 18.03
CA ILE A 239 14.29 -12.86 17.07
C ILE A 239 13.34 -12.14 16.11
N TYR A 240 12.31 -12.82 15.60
CA TYR A 240 11.28 -12.21 14.76
C TYR A 240 10.57 -11.06 15.47
N PHE A 241 10.22 -11.24 16.74
CA PHE A 241 9.62 -10.17 17.55
C PHE A 241 10.60 -9.00 17.75
N ALA A 242 11.87 -9.27 18.05
CA ALA A 242 12.89 -8.23 18.21
C ALA A 242 13.13 -7.45 16.90
N MET A 243 13.17 -8.14 15.75
CA MET A 243 13.27 -7.53 14.42
C MET A 243 12.06 -6.65 14.10
N PHE A 244 10.85 -7.10 14.43
CA PHE A 244 9.64 -6.29 14.28
C PHE A 244 9.73 -5.01 15.12
N ILE A 245 10.05 -5.09 16.41
CA ILE A 245 10.15 -3.91 17.28
C ILE A 245 11.24 -2.95 16.83
N GLY A 246 12.45 -3.45 16.55
CA GLY A 246 13.57 -2.64 16.07
C GLY A 246 13.26 -1.99 14.72
N GLY A 247 12.70 -2.77 13.78
CA GLY A 247 12.26 -2.29 12.48
C GLY A 247 11.17 -1.21 12.59
N MET A 248 10.19 -1.38 13.48
CA MET A 248 9.15 -0.37 13.73
C MET A 248 9.70 0.95 14.25
N ILE A 249 10.67 0.91 15.17
CA ILE A 249 11.32 2.13 15.68
C ILE A 249 12.02 2.88 14.54
N VAL A 250 12.83 2.17 13.74
CA VAL A 250 13.53 2.77 12.59
C VAL A 250 12.54 3.28 11.54
N LEU A 251 11.45 2.55 11.29
CA LEU A 251 10.42 2.93 10.33
C LEU A 251 9.73 4.24 10.73
N VAL A 252 9.34 4.36 12.00
CA VAL A 252 8.75 5.61 12.52
C VAL A 252 9.73 6.76 12.34
N LEU A 253 11.01 6.60 12.67
CA LEU A 253 12.02 7.63 12.47
C LEU A 253 12.17 8.03 10.99
N LEU A 254 12.22 7.05 10.07
CA LEU A 254 12.31 7.32 8.64
C LEU A 254 11.07 8.03 8.09
N LEU A 255 9.86 7.66 8.56
CA LEU A 255 8.62 8.33 8.18
C LEU A 255 8.56 9.77 8.74
N LEU A 256 9.09 10.02 9.94
CA LEU A 256 9.24 11.37 10.48
C LEU A 256 10.23 12.21 9.65
N LEU A 257 11.35 11.63 9.21
CA LEU A 257 12.29 12.29 8.30
C LEU A 257 11.65 12.55 6.93
N PHE A 258 10.88 11.60 6.41
CA PHE A 258 10.15 11.72 5.16
C PHE A 258 9.12 12.87 5.21
N TYR A 259 8.41 13.01 6.33
CA TYR A 259 7.52 14.14 6.59
C TYR A 259 8.29 15.47 6.60
N LYS A 260 9.33 15.58 7.43
CA LYS A 260 10.16 16.81 7.55
C LYS A 260 10.86 17.21 6.26
N ALA A 261 11.20 16.26 5.39
CA ALA A 261 11.87 16.52 4.12
C ALA A 261 11.08 17.46 3.21
N LYS A 262 9.74 17.42 3.28
CA LYS A 262 8.84 18.29 2.51
C LYS A 262 8.31 19.45 3.35
N HIS A 263 8.00 19.21 4.62
CA HIS A 263 7.56 20.24 5.56
C HIS A 263 8.78 20.83 6.28
N LYS A 264 9.60 21.61 5.55
CA LYS A 264 10.56 22.51 6.19
C LYS A 264 9.74 23.48 7.02
N ALA A 265 10.10 23.75 8.28
CA ALA A 265 9.35 24.65 9.15
C ALA A 265 9.20 26.04 8.49
N THR A 266 8.09 26.26 7.81
CA THR A 266 7.64 27.58 7.40
C THR A 266 6.98 28.20 8.62
N THR A 267 7.51 29.33 9.08
CA THR A 267 6.78 30.29 9.89
C THR A 267 5.73 30.93 8.99
N ASP A 268 4.64 30.20 8.72
CA ASP A 268 3.50 30.76 8.03
C ASP A 268 2.69 31.57 9.04
N THR A 269 2.77 32.90 8.94
CA THR A 269 1.78 33.81 9.53
C THR A 269 0.49 33.67 8.74
N VAL A 270 -0.50 33.00 9.33
CA VAL A 270 -1.84 32.95 8.76
C VAL A 270 -2.57 34.23 9.18
N VAL A 271 -2.74 35.16 8.23
CA VAL A 271 -3.60 36.33 8.41
C VAL A 271 -5.03 35.88 8.11
N TYR A 272 -5.89 35.88 9.12
CA TYR A 272 -7.34 35.84 8.95
C TYR A 272 -7.86 37.27 9.09
N GLU A 273 -8.67 37.72 8.12
CA GLU A 273 -9.41 38.97 8.25
C GLU A 273 -10.39 38.88 9.44
N ASP A 274 -10.31 39.91 10.28
CA ASP A 274 -11.23 40.33 11.33
C ASP A 274 -11.58 39.33 12.45
N ILE A 275 -10.68 39.28 13.45
CA ILE A 275 -10.89 39.43 14.91
C ILE A 275 -9.69 38.78 15.60
N THR A 276 -8.80 39.61 16.14
CA THR A 276 -7.57 39.20 16.83
C THR A 276 -7.85 38.66 18.23
N PHE A 277 -7.97 37.35 18.37
CA PHE A 277 -7.57 36.66 19.59
C PHE A 277 -6.15 36.12 19.40
N PHE A 278 -5.19 36.69 20.11
CA PHE A 278 -3.84 36.14 20.24
C PHE A 278 -3.91 34.89 21.11
N VAL A 279 -4.24 33.74 20.51
CA VAL A 279 -3.83 32.47 21.09
C VAL A 279 -2.43 32.22 20.54
N PRO A 280 -1.38 32.13 21.38
CA PRO A 280 -0.14 31.55 20.91
C PRO A 280 -0.49 30.14 20.47
N VAL A 281 -0.50 29.88 19.16
CA VAL A 281 -0.33 28.51 18.68
C VAL A 281 1.11 28.20 19.05
N GLU A 282 1.32 27.75 20.30
CA GLU A 282 2.55 27.05 20.66
C GLU A 282 2.70 25.98 19.57
N LYS A 283 3.67 26.16 18.68
CA LYS A 283 4.09 25.12 17.74
C LYS A 283 4.65 23.99 18.59
N THR A 284 3.77 23.19 19.19
CA THR A 284 4.12 21.89 19.70
C THR A 284 4.71 21.14 18.51
N SER A 285 5.98 20.77 18.64
CA SER A 285 6.65 19.92 17.65
C SER A 285 5.71 18.76 17.32
N PHE A 286 5.43 18.52 16.03
CA PHE A 286 4.64 17.37 15.58
C PHE A 286 5.09 16.08 16.27
N ILE A 287 6.39 15.96 16.56
CA ILE A 287 6.98 14.84 17.32
C ILE A 287 6.38 14.75 18.74
N LYS A 288 6.30 15.86 19.46
CA LYS A 288 5.73 15.91 20.82
C LYS A 288 4.26 15.51 20.81
N GLU A 289 3.47 16.02 19.85
CA GLU A 289 2.07 15.61 19.70
C GLU A 289 1.92 14.14 19.31
N TYR A 290 2.74 13.67 18.36
CA TYR A 290 2.75 12.28 17.93
C TYR A 290 3.03 11.33 19.11
N PHE A 291 4.04 11.60 19.92
CA PHE A 291 4.35 10.79 21.11
C PHE A 291 3.32 10.93 22.23
N LEU A 292 2.75 12.12 22.46
CA LEU A 292 1.65 12.30 23.43
C LEU A 292 0.38 11.57 22.99
N ALA A 293 0.10 11.53 21.69
CA ALA A 293 -1.00 10.78 21.11
C ALA A 293 -0.76 9.27 21.19
N LEU A 294 0.48 8.82 20.95
CA LEU A 294 0.90 7.43 21.19
C LEU A 294 0.76 7.02 22.66
N GLY A 295 1.06 7.91 23.60
CA GLY A 295 0.84 7.67 25.03
C GLY A 295 -0.63 7.42 25.40
N GLY A 296 -1.57 7.80 24.52
CA GLY A 296 -3.00 7.59 24.69
C GLY A 296 -3.63 6.54 23.78
N ILE A 297 -2.87 5.68 23.07
CA ILE A 297 -3.45 4.77 22.05
C ILE A 297 -4.49 3.79 22.58
N PHE A 298 -4.55 3.53 23.88
CA PHE A 298 -5.58 2.66 24.46
C PHE A 298 -6.81 3.43 24.93
N THR A 299 -6.89 4.73 24.65
CA THR A 299 -7.98 5.62 25.07
C THR A 299 -8.66 6.28 23.87
N LYS A 300 -9.99 6.45 23.94
CA LYS A 300 -10.76 7.15 22.90
C LYS A 300 -10.27 8.60 22.69
N SER A 301 -9.84 9.27 23.77
CA SER A 301 -9.27 10.62 23.73
C SER A 301 -7.90 10.67 23.04
N GLY A 302 -7.04 9.69 23.27
CA GLY A 302 -5.73 9.61 22.62
C GLY A 302 -5.86 9.35 21.12
N TRP A 303 -6.75 8.43 20.72
CA TRP A 303 -7.09 8.23 19.30
C TRP A 303 -7.61 9.50 18.62
N LYS A 304 -8.50 10.24 19.28
CA LYS A 304 -9.02 11.50 18.73
C LYS A 304 -7.91 12.54 18.57
N ARG A 305 -7.02 12.69 19.56
CA ARG A 305 -5.85 13.59 19.47
C ARG A 305 -4.89 13.18 18.35
N TYR A 306 -4.62 11.87 18.21
CA TYR A 306 -3.79 11.34 17.14
C TYR A 306 -4.36 11.68 15.77
N GLN A 307 -5.65 11.40 15.57
CA GLN A 307 -6.34 11.70 14.34
C GLN A 307 -6.28 13.20 14.02
N THR A 308 -6.57 14.08 14.98
CA THR A 308 -6.51 15.53 14.76
C THR A 308 -5.09 16.01 14.44
N SER A 309 -4.05 15.50 15.11
CA SER A 309 -2.66 15.87 14.83
C SER A 309 -2.24 15.44 13.42
N LEU A 310 -2.62 14.22 13.00
CA LEU A 310 -2.41 13.75 11.62
C LEU A 310 -3.14 14.63 10.61
N GLU A 311 -4.43 14.89 10.82
CA GLU A 311 -5.27 15.73 9.96
C GLU A 311 -4.65 17.13 9.79
N ASN A 312 -4.23 17.76 10.89
CA ASN A 312 -3.54 19.05 10.86
C ASN A 312 -2.20 18.98 10.11
N SER A 313 -1.40 17.92 10.32
CA SER A 313 -0.08 17.78 9.71
C SER A 313 -0.12 17.69 8.18
N ILE A 314 -1.22 17.20 7.62
CA ILE A 314 -1.44 17.06 6.18
C ILE A 314 -2.40 18.11 5.61
N GLY A 315 -2.88 19.05 6.43
CA GLY A 315 -3.84 20.08 6.02
C GLY A 315 -5.20 19.51 5.60
N TYR A 316 -5.65 18.43 6.23
CA TYR A 316 -6.96 17.83 5.96
C TYR A 316 -8.08 18.73 6.45
N THR A 317 -9.05 19.00 5.58
CA THR A 317 -10.31 19.66 5.92
C THR A 317 -11.46 18.67 5.82
N PRO A 318 -12.21 18.40 6.92
CA PRO A 318 -13.36 17.52 6.87
C PRO A 318 -14.41 18.02 5.89
N THR A 319 -14.80 17.16 4.95
CA THR A 319 -15.91 17.41 4.02
C THR A 319 -17.15 16.65 4.46
N ALA A 320 -18.30 17.32 4.53
CA ALA A 320 -19.58 16.66 4.75
C ALA A 320 -19.89 15.68 3.60
N LEU A 321 -20.05 14.40 3.92
CA LEU A 321 -20.31 13.36 2.93
C LEU A 321 -21.82 13.26 2.64
N PRO A 322 -22.23 13.17 1.36
CA PRO A 322 -23.61 12.85 1.01
C PRO A 322 -24.05 11.51 1.62
N LYS A 323 -25.34 11.38 1.95
CA LYS A 323 -25.91 10.09 2.37
C LYS A 323 -25.63 9.02 1.30
N GLY A 324 -25.10 7.88 1.72
CA GLY A 324 -24.78 6.77 0.82
C GLY A 324 -23.45 6.87 0.06
N ALA A 325 -22.67 7.95 0.22
CA ALA A 325 -21.40 8.11 -0.51
C ALA A 325 -20.39 6.97 -0.27
N VAL A 326 -20.48 6.31 0.89
CA VAL A 326 -19.58 5.21 1.30
C VAL A 326 -20.04 3.82 0.84
N VAL A 327 -21.23 3.69 0.23
CA VAL A 327 -21.82 2.37 -0.08
C VAL A 327 -20.94 1.58 -1.03
N SER A 328 -20.39 2.20 -2.07
CA SER A 328 -19.48 1.53 -3.00
C SER A 328 -18.21 1.01 -2.33
N VAL A 329 -17.71 1.70 -1.31
CA VAL A 329 -16.55 1.25 -0.51
C VAL A 329 -16.90 0.01 0.31
N TYR A 330 -18.10 -0.03 0.92
CA TYR A 330 -18.53 -1.22 1.66
C TYR A 330 -18.78 -2.42 0.74
N ILE A 331 -19.31 -2.20 -0.46
CA ILE A 331 -19.42 -3.25 -1.49
C ILE A 331 -18.02 -3.75 -1.89
N ALA A 332 -17.05 -2.85 -2.09
CA ALA A 332 -15.67 -3.22 -2.39
C ALA A 332 -15.04 -4.07 -1.29
N ILE A 333 -15.24 -3.68 -0.02
CA ILE A 333 -14.77 -4.45 1.15
C ILE A 333 -15.42 -5.84 1.16
N GLY A 334 -16.74 -5.93 1.02
CA GLY A 334 -17.45 -7.21 1.02
C GLY A 334 -16.96 -8.15 -0.09
N PHE A 335 -16.80 -7.61 -1.30
CA PHE A 335 -16.36 -8.39 -2.45
C PHE A 335 -14.92 -8.91 -2.30
N VAL A 336 -13.97 -8.04 -1.93
CA VAL A 336 -12.57 -8.46 -1.76
C VAL A 336 -12.40 -9.43 -0.58
N THR A 337 -13.21 -9.27 0.48
CA THR A 337 -13.24 -10.19 1.62
C THR A 337 -13.75 -11.57 1.20
N LEU A 338 -14.88 -11.62 0.48
CA LEU A 338 -15.43 -12.87 -0.03
C LEU A 338 -14.41 -13.62 -0.89
N TRP A 339 -13.72 -12.89 -1.77
CA TRP A 339 -12.69 -13.48 -2.61
C TRP A 339 -11.54 -14.04 -1.79
N TRP A 340 -11.03 -13.27 -0.83
CA TRP A 340 -9.96 -13.72 0.04
C TRP A 340 -10.36 -14.98 0.84
N VAL A 341 -11.60 -15.04 1.34
CA VAL A 341 -12.13 -16.24 2.02
C VAL A 341 -12.16 -17.44 1.09
N VAL A 342 -12.56 -17.26 -0.17
CA VAL A 342 -12.51 -18.34 -1.18
C VAL A 342 -11.06 -18.83 -1.37
N ALA A 343 -10.09 -17.92 -1.52
CA ALA A 343 -8.68 -18.27 -1.65
C ALA A 343 -8.12 -18.96 -0.39
N LEU A 344 -8.60 -18.58 0.79
CA LEU A 344 -8.27 -19.26 2.05
C LEU A 344 -8.78 -20.70 2.05
N ILE A 345 -10.06 -20.90 1.73
CA ILE A 345 -10.67 -22.24 1.68
C ILE A 345 -9.95 -23.14 0.67
N TYR A 346 -9.67 -22.63 -0.53
CA TYR A 346 -8.92 -23.37 -1.55
C TYR A 346 -7.51 -23.76 -1.13
N GLY A 347 -6.88 -23.05 -0.19
CA GLY A 347 -5.58 -23.44 0.30
C GLY A 347 -5.63 -24.49 1.42
N PHE A 348 -6.80 -24.83 1.96
CA PHE A 348 -6.99 -25.93 2.92
C PHE A 348 -7.51 -27.23 2.29
N ILE A 349 -7.95 -27.15 1.02
CA ILE A 349 -8.42 -28.27 0.20
C ILE A 349 -7.27 -28.65 -0.73
#